data_AF-A0A915LTY4-F1
#
_entry.id   AF-A0A915LTY4-F1
#
_cell.length_a   1.000
_cell.length_b   1.000
_cell.length_c   1.000
_cell.angle_alpha   90.00
_cell.angle_beta   90.00
_cell.angle_gamma   90.00
#
_symmetry.space_group_name_H-M   'P 1'
#
loop_
_entity.id
_entity.type
_entity.pdbx_description
1 polymer ?
#
loop_
_entity_poly.entity_id
_entity_poly.type
_entity_poly.pdbx_seq_one_letter_code
_entity_poly.pdbx_strand_id
1 'polypeptide(L)' 'MLNEMLRRMEKRLNEFTEHSLQHLEAIDALNIYTDNSIEEQNQRNRERRKTLVDSIQELLRANDKNILRFEQYKK' A
#
# COMPACT_ATOMS: atom_id res chain seq x y z
N MET A 1 23.44 13.38 -14.61
CA MET A 1 23.04 11.96 -14.55
C MET A 1 22.72 11.50 -13.13
N LEU A 2 23.67 11.46 -12.18
CA LEU A 2 23.40 10.99 -10.80
C LEU A 2 22.26 11.76 -10.10
N ASN A 3 22.29 13.10 -10.11
CA ASN A 3 21.24 13.93 -9.49
C ASN A 3 19.84 13.69 -10.09
N GLU A 4 19.79 13.39 -11.39
CA GLU A 4 18.52 13.11 -12.06
C GLU A 4 17.98 11.73 -11.68
N MET A 5 18.86 10.74 -11.55
CA MET A 5 18.49 9.40 -11.06
C MET A 5 18.02 9.44 -9.61
N LEU A 6 18.70 10.19 -8.74
CA LEU A 6 18.29 10.39 -7.35
C LEU A 6 16.89 11.03 -7.28
N ARG A 7 16.66 12.12 -8.01
CA ARG A 7 15.35 12.78 -8.04
C ARG A 7 14.24 11.88 -8.56
N ARG A 8 14.51 11.07 -9.59
CA ARG A 8 13.55 10.09 -10.11
C ARG A 8 13.25 8.98 -9.09
N MET A 9 14.25 8.52 -8.36
CA MET A 9 14.07 7.49 -7.33
C MET A 9 13.24 8.02 -6.15
N GLU A 10 13.57 9.21 -5.66
CA GLU A 10 12.82 9.89 -4.60
C GLU A 10 11.34 10.05 -4.98
N LYS A 11 11.07 10.53 -6.20
CA LYS A 11 9.71 10.63 -6.74
C LYS A 11 8.99 9.28 -6.73
N ARG A 12 9.63 8.22 -7.22
CA ARG A 12 9.03 6.87 -7.28
C ARG A 12 8.72 6.29 -5.90
N LEU A 13 9.60 6.50 -4.92
CA LEU A 13 9.40 6.02 -3.55
C LEU A 13 8.20 6.73 -2.90
N ASN A 14 8.05 8.03 -3.13
CA ASN A 14 6.92 8.80 -2.62
C ASN A 14 5.59 8.44 -3.32
N GLU A 15 5.60 8.33 -4.65
CA GLU A 15 4.43 7.90 -5.43
C GLU A 15 3.97 6.49 -5.02
N PHE A 16 4.91 5.58 -4.73
CA PHE A 16 4.58 4.25 -4.22
C PHE A 16 3.81 4.32 -2.91
N THR A 17 4.26 5.15 -1.96
CA THR A 17 3.56 5.37 -0.69
C THR A 17 2.17 5.95 -0.94
N GLU A 18 2.06 6.99 -1.75
CA GLU A 18 0.77 7.65 -2.05
C GLU A 18 -0.24 6.68 -2.67
N HIS A 19 0.14 5.94 -3.71
CA HIS A 19 -0.76 4.97 -4.35
C HIS A 19 -1.16 3.83 -3.41
N SER A 20 -0.23 3.38 -2.55
CA SER A 20 -0.53 2.35 -1.56
C SER A 20 -1.55 2.85 -0.52
N LEU A 21 -1.46 4.11 -0.09
CA LEU A 21 -2.44 4.73 0.80
C LEU A 21 -3.81 4.89 0.13
N GLN A 22 -3.85 5.34 -1.13
CA GLN A 22 -5.09 5.41 -1.92
C GLN A 22 -5.76 4.03 -2.06
N HIS A 23 -4.98 2.97 -2.23
CA HIS A 23 -5.52 1.60 -2.27
C HIS A 23 -6.08 1.16 -0.91
N LEU A 24 -5.44 1.51 0.20
CA LEU A 24 -5.98 1.26 1.54
C LEU A 24 -7.31 2.00 1.75
N GLU A 25 -7.38 3.28 1.39
CA GLU A 25 -8.62 4.07 1.47
C GLU A 25 -9.74 3.46 0.61
N ALA A 26 -9.43 3.04 -0.61
CA ALA A 26 -10.40 2.40 -1.50
C ALA A 26 -10.90 1.05 -0.93
N ILE A 27 -10.01 0.25 -0.35
CA ILE A 27 -10.36 -0.99 0.35
C ILE A 27 -11.23 -0.69 1.57
N ASP A 28 -10.95 0.39 2.29
CA ASP A 28 -11.71 0.76 3.47
C ASP A 28 -13.14 1.20 3.15
N ALA A 29 -13.32 1.83 1.99
CA ALA A 29 -14.63 2.21 1.44
C ALA A 29 -15.44 1.03 0.86
N LEU A 30 -14.87 -0.18 0.73
CA LEU A 30 -15.60 -1.34 0.23
C LEU A 30 -16.71 -1.73 1.20
N ASN A 31 -17.96 -1.65 0.72
CA ASN A 31 -19.11 -2.13 1.47
C ASN A 31 -19.17 -3.66 1.43
N ILE A 32 -18.97 -4.29 2.58
CA ILE A 32 -18.87 -5.75 2.72
C ILE A 32 -20.26 -6.40 2.74
N TYR A 33 -21.30 -5.64 3.09
CA TYR A 33 -22.66 -6.14 3.24
C TYR A 33 -23.48 -5.73 2.01
N THR A 34 -23.90 -6.74 1.24
CA THR A 34 -24.98 -6.61 0.27
C THR A 34 -26.21 -7.32 0.82
N ASP A 35 -27.41 -6.81 0.53
CA ASP A 35 -28.69 -7.28 1.11
C ASP A 35 -28.98 -8.79 0.88
N ASN A 36 -28.24 -9.47 -0.01
CA ASN A 36 -28.40 -10.88 -0.36
C ASN A 36 -27.18 -11.76 -0.01
N SER A 37 -26.22 -11.27 0.77
CA SER A 37 -25.00 -12.00 1.09
C SER A 37 -25.21 -13.06 2.18
N ILE A 38 -24.83 -14.31 1.90
CA ILE A 38 -24.81 -15.39 2.89
C ILE A 38 -23.66 -15.12 3.88
N GLU A 39 -23.84 -15.43 5.16
CA GLU A 39 -22.88 -15.15 6.24
C GLU A 39 -21.45 -15.64 5.94
N GLU A 40 -21.30 -16.81 5.30
CA GLU A 40 -20.02 -17.35 4.85
C GLU A 40 -19.34 -16.50 3.75
N GLN A 41 -20.12 -15.84 2.89
CA GLN A 41 -19.56 -14.93 1.88
C GLN A 41 -19.05 -13.65 2.53
N ASN A 42 -19.79 -13.12 3.52
CA ASN A 42 -19.36 -11.96 4.30
C ASN A 42 -18.07 -12.24 5.07
N GLN A 43 -17.96 -13.43 5.67
CA GLN A 43 -16.72 -13.86 6.33
C GLN A 43 -15.54 -13.94 5.36
N ARG A 44 -15.71 -14.58 4.20
CA ARG A 44 -14.67 -14.65 3.15
C ARG A 44 -14.27 -13.27 2.63
N ASN A 45 -15.22 -12.35 2.49
CA ASN A 45 -14.94 -10.98 2.06
C ASN A 45 -14.13 -10.19 3.11
N ARG A 46 -14.46 -10.36 4.40
CA ARG A 46 -13.67 -9.78 5.51
C ARG A 46 -12.25 -10.31 5.54
N GLU A 47 -12.08 -11.63 5.40
CA GLU A 47 -10.75 -12.26 5.38
C GLU A 47 -9.91 -11.77 4.20
N ARG A 48 -10.49 -11.73 2.99
CA ARG A 48 -9.81 -11.19 1.80
C ARG A 48 -9.40 -9.73 1.98
N ARG A 49 -10.29 -8.88 2.53
CA ARG A 49 -9.97 -7.49 2.84
C ARG A 49 -8.78 -7.42 3.80
N LYS A 50 -8.80 -8.20 4.88
CA LYS A 50 -7.70 -8.24 5.85
C LYS A 50 -6.39 -8.64 5.18
N THR A 51 -6.37 -9.70 4.39
CA THR A 51 -5.17 -10.15 3.68
C THR A 51 -4.60 -9.08 2.75
N LEU A 52 -5.47 -8.35 2.02
CA LEU A 52 -5.04 -7.25 1.15
C LEU A 52 -4.43 -6.10 1.94
N VAL A 53 -5.08 -5.68 3.02
CA VAL A 53 -4.57 -4.62 3.91
C VAL A 53 -3.21 -5.01 4.49
N ASP A 54 -3.10 -6.21 5.05
CA ASP A 54 -1.86 -6.70 5.66
C ASP A 54 -0.71 -6.73 4.63
N SER A 55 -1.00 -7.17 3.40
CA SER A 55 -0.02 -7.23 2.30
C SER A 55 0.44 -5.84 1.85
N ILE A 56 -0.48 -4.88 1.71
CA ILE A 56 -0.13 -3.49 1.36
C ILE A 56 0.71 -2.85 2.48
N GLN A 57 0.36 -3.09 3.74
CA GLN A 57 1.14 -2.59 4.87
C GLN A 57 2.56 -3.19 4.93
N GLU A 58 2.73 -4.46 4.56
CA GLU A 58 4.06 -5.06 4.45
C GLU A 58 4.91 -4.39 3.36
N LEU A 59 4.32 -4.13 2.21
CA LEU A 59 4.98 -3.41 1.11
C LEU A 59 5.34 -1.97 1.50
N LEU A 60 4.46 -1.25 2.20
CA LEU A 60 4.74 0.08 2.75
C LEU A 60 5.94 0.05 3.71
N ARG A 61 5.98 -0.90 4.65
CA ARG A 61 7.13 -1.07 5.56
C ARG A 61 8.43 -1.38 4.81
N ALA A 62 8.36 -2.12 3.71
CA ALA A 62 9.53 -2.36 2.87
C ALA A 62 9.96 -1.08 2.11
N ASN A 63 9.00 -0.28 1.64
CA ASN A 63 9.27 1.01 1.00
C ASN A 63 9.91 2.00 1.99
N ASP A 64 9.47 2.04 3.24
CA ASP A 64 10.07 2.87 4.30
C ASP A 64 11.55 2.54 4.52
N LYS A 65 11.90 1.24 4.52
CA LYS A 65 13.30 0.79 4.60
C LYS A 65 14.10 1.25 3.37
N ASN A 66 13.49 1.23 2.18
CA ASN A 66 14.12 1.71 0.96
C ASN A 66 14.32 3.23 0.99
N ILE A 67 13.36 3.99 1.50
CA ILE A 67 13.47 5.45 1.70
C ILE A 67 14.61 5.75 2.67
N LEU A 68 14.67 5.07 3.82
CA LEU A 68 15.75 5.26 4.79
C LEU A 68 17.12 4.98 4.17
N ARG A 69 17.25 3.88 3.41
CA ARG A 69 18.49 3.53 2.72
C ARG A 69 18.84 4.54 1.62
N PHE A 70 17.84 5.04 0.89
CA PHE A 70 18.01 6.06 -0.13
C PHE A 70 18.52 7.38 0.47
N GLU A 71 17.97 7.82 1.59
CA GLU A 71 18.44 9.01 2.31
C GLU A 71 19.85 8.83 2.88
N GLN A 72 20.23 7.62 3.28
CA GLN A 72 21.62 7.31 3.66
C GLN A 72 22.58 7.41 2.47
N TYR A 73 22.17 7.05 1.25
CA TYR A 73 22.99 7.20 0.03
C TYR A 73 23.09 8.64 -0.48
N LYS A 74 22.14 9.51 -0.12
CA LYS A 74 22.17 10.95 -0.44
C LYS A 74 23.15 11.75 0.43
N LYS A 75 23.52 11.22 1.60
CA LYS A 75 24.53 11.79 2.50
C LYS A 75 25.94 11.52 1.99
#